data_AF-A0A6B2J7D9-F1
#
_entry.id   AF-A0A6B2J7D9-F1
#
_cell.length_a   1.000
_cell.length_b   1.000
_cell.length_c   1.000
_cell.angle_alpha   90.00
_cell.angle_beta   90.00
_cell.angle_gamma   90.00
#
_symmetry.space_group_name_H-M   'P 1'
#
loop_
_entity.id
_entity.type
_entity.pdbx_description
1 polymer ?
#
loop_
_entity_poly.entity_id
_entity_poly.type
_entity_poly.pdbx_seq_one_letter_code
_entity_poly.pdbx_strand_id
1 'polypeptide(L)'
;MTITLQAVNELIASLESAGELSIREQKFLKLAKEFRICSASLDAAIKTGNVLADQNSQLAAENVEMKQIIDSVTNLDNEPQYHAEGMGCGLEDRGITDRYDACRYGWDEAMERIYGEVIPCADELDFSATDRIVAGIKADGVEMFVEKCREKSKQAISSDIRNNWWLAGEHADDFAKQLREGAK
;
A
#
# COMPACT_ATOMS: atom_id res chain seq x y z
N MET A 1 3.84 41.09 -2.84
CA MET A 1 5.07 40.88 -2.06
C MET A 1 4.92 39.52 -1.38
N THR A 2 5.74 38.55 -1.74
CA THR A 2 5.68 37.19 -1.17
C THR A 2 6.79 37.06 -0.13
N ILE A 3 6.43 36.82 1.12
CA ILE A 3 7.41 36.53 2.18
C ILE A 3 7.81 35.05 2.05
N THR A 4 9.11 34.76 2.10
CA THR A 4 9.65 33.40 2.07
C THR A 4 9.73 32.81 3.47
N LEU A 5 9.71 31.48 3.60
CA LEU A 5 9.95 30.80 4.88
C LEU A 5 11.32 31.18 5.48
N GLN A 6 12.32 31.40 4.62
CA GLN A 6 13.63 31.90 5.00
C GLN A 6 13.54 33.26 5.72
N ALA A 7 12.79 34.21 5.16
CA ALA A 7 12.58 35.52 5.78
C ALA A 7 11.84 35.41 7.13
N VAL A 8 10.91 34.46 7.27
CA VAL A 8 10.24 34.20 8.55
C VAL A 8 11.21 33.62 9.59
N ASN A 9 12.09 32.69 9.20
CA ASN A 9 13.10 32.13 10.10
C ASN A 9 14.11 33.18 10.56
N GLU A 10 14.56 34.04 9.66
CA GLU A 10 15.44 35.17 9.98
C GLU A 10 14.77 36.16 10.94
N LEU A 11 13.48 36.45 10.75
CA LEU A 11 12.70 37.28 11.67
C LEU A 11 12.59 36.64 13.06
N ILE A 12 12.29 35.34 13.14
CA ILE A 12 12.24 34.62 14.42
C ILE A 12 13.58 34.72 15.12
N ALA A 13 14.69 34.42 14.44
CA ALA A 13 16.02 34.47 15.02
C ALA A 13 16.39 35.88 15.52
N SER A 14 16.09 36.91 14.73
CA SER A 14 16.31 38.30 15.12
C SER A 14 15.54 38.66 16.39
N LEU A 15 14.26 38.31 16.46
CA LEU A 15 13.40 38.62 17.61
C LEU A 15 13.78 37.79 18.85
N GLU A 16 14.23 36.54 18.69
CA GLU A 16 14.70 35.72 19.82
C GLU A 16 16.03 36.23 20.41
N SER A 17 16.85 36.90 19.59
CA SER A 17 18.11 37.50 20.04
C SER A 17 17.96 38.91 20.63
N ALA A 18 16.82 39.57 20.41
CA ALA A 18 16.54 40.91 20.90
C ALA A 18 16.05 40.84 22.34
N GLY A 19 16.94 41.11 23.31
CA GLY A 19 16.71 40.98 24.77
C GLY A 19 15.28 41.25 25.27
N GLU A 20 14.91 42.50 25.53
CA GLU A 20 13.54 42.85 25.92
C GLU A 20 12.69 43.25 24.71
N LEU A 21 11.77 42.35 24.33
CA LEU A 21 10.80 42.59 23.27
C LEU A 21 9.62 43.42 23.76
N SER A 22 9.21 44.42 22.96
CA SER A 22 7.94 45.11 23.14
C SER A 22 6.75 44.15 22.98
N ILE A 23 5.58 44.52 23.51
CA ILE A 23 4.33 43.74 23.36
C ILE A 23 4.01 43.43 21.89
N ARG A 24 4.33 44.36 20.99
CA ARG A 24 4.13 44.19 19.55
C ARG A 24 5.06 43.13 18.98
N GLU A 25 6.34 43.19 19.32
CA GLU A 25 7.36 42.23 18.86
C GLU A 25 7.11 40.82 19.41
N GLN A 26 6.63 40.70 20.66
CA GLN A 26 6.19 39.42 21.21
C GLN A 26 5.04 38.79 20.41
N LYS A 27 4.05 39.60 20.00
CA LYS A 27 2.94 39.13 19.15
C LYS A 27 3.43 38.70 17.76
N PHE A 28 4.35 39.44 17.16
CA PHE A 28 4.95 39.07 15.88
C PHE A 28 5.79 37.81 15.97
N LEU A 29 6.59 37.64 17.02
CA LEU A 29 7.36 36.43 17.26
C LEU A 29 6.45 35.21 17.39
N LYS A 30 5.36 35.33 18.16
CA LYS A 30 4.36 34.26 18.29
C LYS A 30 3.75 33.90 16.93
N LEU A 31 3.30 34.89 16.15
CA LEU A 31 2.73 34.68 14.83
C LEU A 31 3.73 34.05 13.85
N ALA A 32 4.98 34.50 13.86
CA ALA A 32 6.04 33.96 13.00
C ALA A 32 6.32 32.47 13.34
N LYS A 33 6.35 32.12 14.63
CA LYS A 33 6.49 30.73 15.09
C LYS A 33 5.31 29.86 14.63
N GLU A 34 4.09 30.34 14.78
CA GLU A 34 2.87 29.64 14.30
C GLU A 34 2.90 29.45 12.78
N PHE A 35 3.31 30.47 12.01
CA PHE A 35 3.48 30.36 10.56
C PHE A 35 4.53 29.31 10.18
N ARG A 36 5.68 29.27 10.87
CA ARG A 36 6.72 28.25 10.63
C ARG A 36 6.20 26.83 10.87
N ILE A 37 5.43 26.63 11.93
CA ILE A 37 4.78 25.33 12.23
C ILE A 37 3.77 24.98 11.13
N CYS A 38 2.93 25.94 10.72
CA CYS A 38 1.96 25.74 9.65
C CYS A 38 2.63 25.36 8.33
N SER A 39 3.72 26.03 7.96
CA SER A 39 4.50 25.71 6.77
C SER A 39 5.05 24.28 6.82
N ALA A 40 5.65 23.88 7.94
CA ALA A 40 6.18 22.52 8.10
C ALA A 40 5.05 21.47 8.03
N SER A 41 3.89 21.76 8.61
CA SER A 41 2.71 20.89 8.52
C SER A 41 2.18 20.79 7.09
N LEU A 42 2.19 21.88 6.33
CA LEU A 42 1.76 21.89 4.93
C LEU A 42 2.72 21.09 4.05
N ASP A 43 4.03 21.24 4.24
CA ASP A 43 5.05 20.46 3.51
C ASP A 43 4.90 18.95 3.78
N ALA A 44 4.65 18.56 5.04
CA ALA A 44 4.37 17.18 5.39
C ALA A 44 3.10 16.66 4.71
N ALA A 45 2.01 17.44 4.72
CA ALA A 45 0.76 17.07 4.07
C ALA A 45 0.92 16.91 2.55
N ILE A 46 1.65 17.80 1.89
CA ILE A 46 1.95 17.71 0.45
C ILE A 46 2.74 16.43 0.15
N LYS A 47 3.79 16.15 0.95
CA LYS A 47 4.59 14.93 0.77
C LYS A 47 3.74 13.68 0.90
N THR A 48 2.89 13.59 1.93
CA THR A 48 1.96 12.47 2.11
C THR A 48 0.96 12.38 0.96
N GLY A 49 0.41 13.51 0.51
CA GLY A 49 -0.52 13.57 -0.62
C GLY A 49 0.10 13.02 -1.92
N ASN A 50 1.36 13.36 -2.19
CA ASN A 50 2.09 12.84 -3.36
C ASN A 50 2.30 11.32 -3.26
N VAL A 51 2.72 10.82 -2.09
CA VAL A 51 2.88 9.37 -1.87
C VAL A 51 1.56 8.62 -2.09
N LEU A 52 0.44 9.14 -1.58
CA LEU A 52 -0.89 8.55 -1.79
C LEU A 52 -1.32 8.59 -3.26
N ALA A 53 -0.98 9.66 -3.99
CA ALA A 53 -1.26 9.75 -5.42
C ALA A 53 -0.47 8.70 -6.23
N ASP A 54 0.79 8.47 -5.86
CA ASP A 54 1.64 7.44 -6.48
C ASP A 54 1.09 6.03 -6.19
N GLN A 55 0.74 5.74 -4.93
CA GLN A 55 0.12 4.47 -4.54
C GLN A 55 -1.20 4.21 -5.28
N ASN A 56 -2.06 5.22 -5.39
CA ASN A 56 -3.32 5.11 -6.14
C ASN A 56 -3.09 4.84 -7.63
N SER A 57 -2.04 5.44 -8.21
CA SER A 57 -1.69 5.20 -9.61
C SER A 57 -1.22 3.76 -9.84
N GLN A 58 -0.45 3.21 -8.90
CA GLN A 58 -0.01 1.80 -8.95
C GLN A 58 -1.18 0.82 -8.78
N LEU A 59 -2.05 1.04 -7.79
CA LEU A 59 -3.26 0.24 -7.61
C LEU A 59 -4.21 0.33 -8.82
N ALA A 60 -4.30 1.49 -9.46
CA ALA A 60 -5.08 1.63 -10.68
C ALA A 60 -4.52 0.77 -11.82
N ALA A 61 -3.20 0.60 -11.91
CA ALA A 61 -2.57 -0.28 -12.90
C ALA A 61 -2.92 -1.75 -12.64
N GLU A 62 -2.77 -2.25 -11.41
CA GLU A 62 -3.18 -3.62 -11.03
C GLU A 62 -4.68 -3.86 -11.33
N ASN A 63 -5.53 -2.88 -11.03
CA ASN A 63 -6.96 -2.97 -11.32
C ASN A 63 -7.28 -2.99 -12.83
N VAL A 64 -6.44 -2.40 -13.68
CA VAL A 64 -6.59 -2.49 -15.14
C VAL A 64 -6.31 -3.90 -15.62
N GLU A 65 -5.25 -4.55 -15.10
CA GLU A 65 -4.95 -5.95 -15.41
C GLU A 65 -6.08 -6.88 -14.97
N MET A 66 -6.60 -6.69 -13.75
CA MET A 66 -7.77 -7.45 -13.27
C MET A 66 -8.99 -7.27 -14.18
N LYS A 67 -9.25 -6.04 -14.65
CA LYS A 67 -10.36 -5.78 -15.59
C LYS A 67 -10.17 -6.48 -16.92
N GLN A 68 -8.95 -6.52 -17.47
CA GLN A 68 -8.67 -7.24 -18.71
C GLN A 68 -8.96 -8.73 -18.58
N ILE A 69 -8.64 -9.34 -17.43
CA ILE A 69 -8.99 -10.74 -17.15
C ILE A 69 -10.52 -10.91 -17.09
N ILE A 70 -11.22 -10.02 -16.38
CA ILE A 70 -12.70 -10.06 -16.30
C ILE A 70 -13.33 -9.93 -17.69
N ASP A 71 -12.83 -9.01 -18.51
CA ASP A 71 -13.30 -8.82 -19.88
C ASP A 71 -13.04 -10.09 -20.71
N SER A 72 -11.89 -10.74 -20.55
CA SER A 72 -11.55 -12.01 -21.22
C SER A 72 -12.49 -13.16 -20.84
N VAL A 73 -12.75 -13.38 -19.54
CA VAL A 73 -13.60 -14.49 -19.06
C VAL A 73 -15.09 -14.26 -19.30
N THR A 74 -15.52 -13.00 -19.45
CA THR A 74 -16.92 -12.66 -19.74
C THR A 74 -17.19 -12.46 -21.23
N ASN A 75 -16.16 -12.51 -22.07
CA ASN A 75 -16.31 -12.37 -23.52
C ASN A 75 -16.88 -13.65 -24.16
N LEU A 76 -18.19 -13.67 -24.36
CA LEU A 76 -18.90 -14.77 -25.03
C LEU A 76 -18.61 -14.85 -26.54
N ASP A 77 -18.02 -13.82 -27.15
CA ASP A 77 -17.64 -13.88 -28.57
C ASP A 77 -16.49 -14.87 -28.84
N ASN A 78 -15.79 -15.32 -27.78
CA ASN A 78 -14.72 -16.33 -27.88
C ASN A 78 -15.20 -17.78 -27.68
N GLU A 79 -16.52 -17.99 -27.48
CA GLU A 79 -17.08 -19.29 -27.13
C GLU A 79 -16.83 -20.30 -28.27
N PRO A 80 -16.28 -21.48 -27.98
CA PRO A 80 -16.09 -22.51 -28.99
C PRO A 80 -17.43 -22.90 -29.63
N GLN A 81 -17.46 -23.02 -30.97
CA GLN A 81 -18.64 -23.54 -31.64
C GLN A 81 -18.75 -25.05 -31.41
N TYR A 82 -19.44 -25.44 -30.33
CA TYR A 82 -19.78 -26.83 -30.02
C TYR A 82 -20.91 -27.33 -30.95
N HIS A 83 -20.66 -27.46 -32.25
CA HIS A 83 -21.66 -28.02 -33.15
C HIS A 83 -21.78 -29.54 -32.95
N ALA A 84 -23.01 -30.05 -33.08
CA ALA A 84 -23.40 -31.43 -32.74
C ALA A 84 -22.56 -32.51 -33.45
N GLU A 85 -22.10 -32.24 -34.68
CA GLU A 85 -21.28 -33.18 -35.46
C GLU A 85 -19.83 -33.31 -34.94
N GLY A 86 -19.26 -32.26 -34.33
CA GLY A 86 -17.88 -32.26 -33.84
C GLY A 86 -17.73 -32.93 -32.47
N MET A 87 -18.72 -32.73 -31.57
CA MET A 87 -18.72 -33.38 -30.25
C MET A 87 -19.08 -34.86 -30.29
N GLY A 88 -19.95 -35.28 -31.22
CA GLY A 88 -20.36 -36.68 -31.36
C GLY A 88 -19.21 -37.61 -31.76
N CYS A 89 -18.42 -37.24 -32.77
CA CYS A 89 -17.30 -38.07 -33.23
C CYS A 89 -16.15 -38.10 -32.21
N GLY A 90 -15.79 -36.94 -31.62
CA GLY A 90 -14.65 -36.84 -30.70
C GLY A 90 -14.80 -37.62 -29.38
N LEU A 91 -16.04 -37.79 -28.90
CA LEU A 91 -16.35 -38.62 -27.72
C LEU A 91 -16.30 -40.12 -28.06
N GLU A 92 -16.91 -40.50 -29.18
CA GLU A 92 -16.95 -41.89 -29.64
C GLU A 92 -15.55 -42.42 -30.00
N ASP A 93 -14.71 -41.60 -30.64
CA ASP A 93 -13.30 -41.92 -30.97
C ASP A 93 -12.43 -42.14 -29.72
N ARG A 94 -12.82 -41.55 -28.59
CA ARG A 94 -12.17 -41.74 -27.27
C ARG A 94 -12.81 -42.86 -26.45
N GLY A 95 -13.82 -43.55 -26.98
CA GLY A 95 -14.54 -44.62 -26.29
C GLY A 95 -15.46 -44.12 -25.18
N ILE A 96 -15.81 -42.83 -25.15
CA ILE A 96 -16.69 -42.24 -24.15
C ILE A 96 -18.13 -42.36 -24.64
N THR A 97 -18.87 -43.29 -24.04
CA THR A 97 -20.29 -43.53 -24.40
C THR A 97 -21.26 -43.25 -23.25
N ASP A 98 -20.74 -43.13 -22.01
CA ASP A 98 -21.56 -42.81 -20.83
C ASP A 98 -21.79 -41.30 -20.71
N ARG A 99 -23.00 -40.92 -20.27
CA ARG A 99 -23.40 -39.51 -20.16
C ARG A 99 -22.58 -38.74 -19.12
N TYR A 100 -22.17 -39.36 -18.02
CA TYR A 100 -21.41 -38.69 -16.97
C TYR A 100 -19.96 -38.51 -17.41
N ASP A 101 -19.40 -39.50 -18.10
CA ASP A 101 -18.06 -39.40 -18.67
C ASP A 101 -17.99 -38.36 -19.79
N ALA A 102 -19.03 -38.26 -20.63
CA ALA A 102 -19.14 -37.21 -21.64
C ALA A 102 -19.23 -35.80 -21.02
N CYS A 103 -20.05 -35.63 -19.97
CA CYS A 103 -20.13 -34.36 -19.24
C CYS A 103 -18.80 -34.01 -18.54
N ARG A 104 -18.13 -35.00 -17.95
CA ARG A 104 -16.82 -34.82 -17.32
C ARG A 104 -15.77 -34.38 -18.34
N TYR A 105 -15.71 -35.05 -19.49
CA TYR A 105 -14.78 -34.71 -20.55
C TYR A 105 -15.00 -33.28 -21.07
N GLY A 106 -16.25 -32.91 -21.35
CA GLY A 106 -16.57 -31.54 -21.76
C GLY A 106 -16.21 -30.49 -20.71
N TRP A 107 -16.41 -30.81 -19.42
CA TRP A 107 -15.98 -29.94 -18.32
C TRP A 107 -14.46 -29.81 -18.24
N ASP A 108 -13.73 -30.92 -18.33
CA ASP A 108 -12.27 -30.95 -18.21
C ASP A 108 -11.61 -30.17 -19.37
N GLU A 109 -12.06 -30.38 -20.61
CA GLU A 109 -11.57 -29.64 -21.79
C GLU A 109 -11.89 -28.13 -21.71
N ALA A 110 -13.09 -27.77 -21.24
CA ALA A 110 -13.47 -26.38 -21.04
C ALA A 110 -12.61 -25.71 -19.95
N MET A 111 -12.35 -26.40 -18.85
CA MET A 111 -11.49 -25.90 -17.77
C MET A 111 -10.03 -25.80 -18.19
N GLU A 112 -9.50 -26.78 -18.94
CA GLU A 112 -8.13 -26.74 -19.46
C GLU A 112 -7.91 -25.50 -20.35
N ARG A 113 -8.87 -25.19 -21.23
CA ARG A 113 -8.85 -23.95 -22.01
C ARG A 113 -8.95 -22.70 -21.15
N ILE A 114 -9.88 -22.66 -20.17
CA ILE A 114 -10.05 -21.48 -19.31
C ILE A 114 -8.76 -21.18 -18.54
N TYR A 115 -8.15 -22.18 -17.91
CA TYR A 115 -6.94 -22.00 -17.12
C TYR A 115 -5.65 -21.91 -17.95
N GLY A 116 -5.65 -22.37 -19.21
CA GLY A 116 -4.48 -22.33 -20.09
C GLY A 116 -4.45 -21.14 -21.05
N GLU A 117 -5.61 -20.63 -21.48
CA GLU A 117 -5.71 -19.62 -22.54
C GLU A 117 -6.44 -18.34 -22.10
N VAL A 118 -7.43 -18.43 -21.21
CA VAL A 118 -8.34 -17.30 -20.90
C VAL A 118 -7.94 -16.56 -19.63
N ILE A 119 -7.55 -17.31 -18.60
CA ILE A 119 -7.09 -16.80 -17.31
C ILE A 119 -5.58 -17.08 -17.23
N PRO A 120 -4.73 -16.03 -17.22
CA PRO A 120 -3.31 -16.23 -16.97
C PRO A 120 -3.10 -16.92 -15.62
N CYS A 121 -2.04 -17.72 -15.51
CA CYS A 121 -1.73 -18.41 -14.26
C CYS A 121 -1.62 -17.38 -13.12
N ALA A 122 -2.09 -17.71 -11.91
CA ALA A 122 -2.04 -16.77 -10.79
C ALA A 122 -0.61 -16.27 -10.49
N ASP A 123 0.40 -17.08 -10.81
CA ASP A 123 1.82 -16.75 -10.68
C ASP A 123 2.32 -15.73 -11.73
N GLU A 124 1.54 -15.45 -12.77
CA GLU A 124 1.84 -14.47 -13.83
C GLU A 124 1.24 -13.08 -13.54
N LEU A 125 0.39 -12.96 -12.51
CA LEU A 125 -0.24 -11.70 -12.12
C LEU A 125 0.65 -10.93 -11.13
N ASP A 126 0.92 -9.66 -11.44
CA ASP A 126 1.70 -8.79 -10.56
C ASP A 126 0.78 -7.98 -9.65
N PHE A 127 0.81 -8.30 -8.35
CA PHE A 127 0.11 -7.55 -7.29
C PHE A 127 1.08 -6.90 -6.30
N SER A 128 2.30 -6.58 -6.77
CA SER A 128 3.37 -6.02 -5.94
C SER A 128 3.03 -4.67 -5.30
N ALA A 129 2.17 -3.84 -5.91
CA ALA A 129 1.73 -2.60 -5.30
C ALA A 129 0.78 -2.87 -4.12
N THR A 130 -0.16 -3.80 -4.27
CA THR A 130 -1.01 -4.26 -3.17
C THR A 130 -0.17 -4.83 -2.02
N ASP A 131 0.80 -5.70 -2.33
CA ASP A 131 1.69 -6.29 -1.32
C ASP A 131 2.51 -5.23 -0.58
N ARG A 132 3.09 -4.28 -1.31
CA ARG A 132 3.86 -3.16 -0.76
C ARG A 132 3.01 -2.27 0.15
N ILE A 133 1.76 -2.00 -0.22
CA ILE A 133 0.83 -1.22 0.61
C ILE A 133 0.48 -1.97 1.89
N VAL A 134 0.16 -3.26 1.81
CA VAL A 134 -0.13 -4.10 2.98
C VAL A 134 1.07 -4.17 3.91
N ALA A 135 2.28 -4.33 3.37
CA ALA A 135 3.51 -4.31 4.15
C ALA A 135 3.76 -2.95 4.82
N GLY A 136 3.48 -1.85 4.11
CA GLY A 136 3.50 -0.50 4.65
C GLY A 136 2.55 -0.33 5.84
N ILE A 137 1.29 -0.76 5.72
CA ILE A 137 0.29 -0.70 6.80
C ILE A 137 0.72 -1.55 8.00
N LYS A 138 1.26 -2.75 7.76
CA LYS A 138 1.79 -3.60 8.83
C LYS A 138 2.95 -2.90 9.56
N ALA A 139 3.86 -2.27 8.82
CA ALA A 139 4.97 -1.51 9.38
C ALA A 139 4.48 -0.31 10.19
N ASP A 140 3.51 0.46 9.69
CA ASP A 140 2.89 1.59 10.41
C ASP A 140 2.32 1.11 11.77
N GLY A 141 1.62 -0.02 11.79
CA GLY A 141 1.09 -0.62 13.02
C GLY A 141 2.17 -1.04 14.01
N VAL A 142 3.31 -1.55 13.52
CA VAL A 142 4.46 -1.88 14.36
C VAL A 142 5.11 -0.60 14.90
N GLU A 143 5.24 0.46 14.10
CA GLU A 143 5.77 1.75 14.52
C GLU A 143 4.90 2.38 15.64
N MET A 144 3.57 2.25 15.58
CA MET A 144 2.69 2.64 16.69
C MET A 144 3.01 1.86 17.98
N PHE A 145 3.36 0.57 17.88
CA PHE A 145 3.81 -0.22 19.02
C PHE A 145 5.19 0.24 19.54
N VAL A 146 6.12 0.62 18.64
CA VAL A 146 7.41 1.23 19.02
C VAL A 146 7.20 2.49 19.86
N GLU A 147 6.30 3.38 19.45
CA GLU A 147 5.95 4.57 20.22
C GLU A 147 5.40 4.21 21.60
N LYS A 148 4.54 3.18 21.67
CA LYS A 148 4.01 2.68 22.93
C LYS A 148 5.10 2.14 23.85
N CYS A 149 6.05 1.39 23.32
CA CYS A 149 7.22 0.90 24.04
C CYS A 149 8.05 2.05 24.62
N ARG A 150 8.33 3.07 23.79
CA ARG A 150 9.07 4.27 24.21
C ARG A 150 8.34 5.04 25.30
N GLU A 151 7.02 5.18 25.21
CA GLU A 151 6.17 5.78 26.25
C GLU A 151 6.29 5.00 27.58
N LYS A 152 6.15 3.67 27.52
CA LYS A 152 6.21 2.80 28.70
C LYS A 152 7.58 2.76 29.34
N SER A 153 8.65 2.80 28.55
CA SER A 153 10.03 2.91 29.04
C SER A 153 10.20 4.19 29.85
N LYS A 154 9.76 5.35 29.34
CA LYS A 154 9.84 6.65 30.04
C LYS A 154 9.07 6.67 31.37
N GLN A 155 7.94 5.98 31.44
CA GLN A 155 7.11 5.88 32.64
C GLN A 155 7.65 4.89 33.69
N ALA A 156 8.63 4.05 33.35
CA ALA A 156 9.06 2.97 34.21
C ALA A 156 9.92 3.45 35.40
N ILE A 157 9.53 3.01 36.60
CA ILE A 157 10.20 3.33 37.87
C ILE A 157 11.48 2.49 38.02
N SER A 158 11.42 1.20 37.69
CA SER A 158 12.59 0.30 37.71
C SER A 158 13.41 0.43 36.41
N SER A 159 14.73 0.41 36.55
CA SER A 159 15.67 0.37 35.42
C SER A 159 15.48 -0.85 34.55
N ASP A 160 15.17 -2.00 35.13
CA ASP A 160 15.01 -3.25 34.38
C ASP A 160 13.76 -3.19 33.49
N ILE A 161 12.66 -2.65 34.03
CA ILE A 161 11.43 -2.44 33.28
C ILE A 161 11.64 -1.40 32.18
N ARG A 162 12.36 -0.31 32.48
CA ARG A 162 12.72 0.73 31.49
C ARG A 162 13.48 0.13 30.31
N ASN A 163 14.53 -0.64 30.61
CA ASN A 163 15.41 -1.22 29.61
C ASN A 163 14.67 -2.28 28.77
N ASN A 164 13.82 -3.10 29.39
CA ASN A 164 13.03 -4.09 28.66
C ASN A 164 12.07 -3.44 27.65
N TRP A 165 11.33 -2.41 28.07
CA TRP A 165 10.45 -1.67 27.15
C TRP A 165 11.24 -0.97 26.04
N TRP A 166 12.42 -0.43 26.35
CA TRP A 166 13.29 0.20 25.37
C TRP A 166 13.73 -0.82 24.30
N LEU A 167 14.31 -1.94 24.72
CA LEU A 167 14.78 -3.00 23.82
C LEU A 167 13.65 -3.60 22.97
N ALA A 168 12.47 -3.80 23.56
CA ALA A 168 11.30 -4.25 22.80
C ALA A 168 10.90 -3.25 21.70
N GLY A 169 11.02 -1.95 21.98
CA GLY A 169 10.81 -0.90 20.98
C GLY A 169 11.85 -0.95 19.86
N GLU A 170 13.13 -1.14 20.17
CA GLU A 170 14.19 -1.22 19.15
C GLU A 170 14.02 -2.44 18.24
N HIS A 171 13.70 -3.62 18.79
CA HIS A 171 13.42 -4.81 17.98
C HIS A 171 12.19 -4.64 17.09
N ALA A 172 11.14 -3.97 17.59
CA ALA A 172 9.96 -3.66 16.79
C ALA A 172 10.28 -2.64 15.68
N ASP A 173 11.14 -1.65 15.92
CA ASP A 173 11.58 -0.67 14.93
C ASP A 173 12.34 -1.35 13.77
N ASP A 174 13.22 -2.29 14.10
CA ASP A 174 13.92 -3.09 13.09
C ASP A 174 12.98 -4.02 12.31
N PHE A 175 11.99 -4.60 12.99
CA PHE A 175 10.97 -5.42 12.32
C PHE A 175 10.10 -4.59 11.37
N ALA A 176 9.72 -3.37 11.73
CA ALA A 176 8.99 -2.46 10.85
C ALA A 176 9.78 -2.15 9.57
N LYS A 177 11.09 -1.91 9.67
CA LYS A 177 11.97 -1.71 8.50
C LYS A 177 11.99 -2.94 7.59
N GLN A 178 12.15 -4.13 8.18
CA GLN A 178 12.15 -5.39 7.43
C GLN A 178 10.84 -5.60 6.66
N LEU A 179 9.69 -5.26 7.26
CA LEU A 179 8.41 -5.32 6.58
C LEU A 179 8.38 -4.42 5.34
N ARG A 180 8.88 -3.19 5.44
CA ARG A 180 8.91 -2.24 4.31
C ARG A 180 9.88 -2.65 3.20
N GLU A 181 11.03 -3.24 3.56
CA GLU A 181 12.06 -3.65 2.61
C GLU A 181 11.77 -5.00 1.94
N GLY A 182 11.03 -5.88 2.62
CA GLY A 182 10.73 -7.24 2.15
C GLY A 182 9.62 -7.33 1.10
N ALA A 183 8.76 -6.31 0.98
CA ALA A 183 7.73 -6.26 -0.04
C ALA A 183 8.28 -5.61 -1.32
N LYS A 184 8.65 -6.46 -2.29
CA LYS A 184 9.08 -6.02 -3.63
C LYS A 184 7.92 -6.08 -4.59
#